data_AF-A0A1H3M8U5-F1
#
_entry.id   AF-A0A1H3M8U5-F1
#
_cell.length_a   1.000
_cell.length_b   1.000
_cell.length_c   1.000
_cell.angle_alpha   90.00
_cell.angle_beta   90.00
_cell.angle_gamma   90.00
#
_symmetry.space_group_name_H-M   'P 1'
#
loop_
_entity.id
_entity.type
_entity.pdbx_description
1 polymer ?
#
loop_
_entity_poly.entity_id
_entity_poly.type
_entity_poly.pdbx_seq_one_letter_code
_entity_poly.pdbx_strand_id
1 'polypeptide(L)'
;MAETKVVWGIHTTQENLFLPNNIIGIGWEEMGDIKCAGDNRDDIKKKYAEIYPDSTSGSIATCVGMLYRFVYEVQIGDYVVYPSKADRKINIGVIESDYYNEPAENKYTQRRWYQHCSL
;
A
#
# COMPACT_ATOMS: atom_id res chain seq x y z
N MET A 1 -6.74 4.04 -27.26
CA MET A 1 -5.47 3.50 -26.73
C MET A 1 -5.84 2.59 -25.58
N ALA A 2 -5.37 1.35 -25.53
CA ALA A 2 -5.66 0.48 -24.37
C ALA A 2 -4.94 1.08 -23.16
N GLU A 3 -5.63 1.23 -22.03
CA GLU A 3 -4.98 1.61 -20.78
C GLU A 3 -3.95 0.55 -20.39
N THR A 4 -2.72 0.99 -20.13
CA THR A 4 -1.67 0.12 -19.63
C THR A 4 -1.97 -0.20 -18.17
N LYS A 5 -2.33 -1.46 -17.88
CA LYS A 5 -2.51 -1.93 -16.51
C LYS A 5 -1.17 -2.29 -15.89
N VAL A 6 -0.88 -1.77 -14.70
CA VAL A 6 0.33 -2.08 -13.94
C VAL A 6 0.07 -3.27 -13.00
N VAL A 7 1.10 -4.06 -12.74
CA VAL A 7 1.06 -5.15 -11.75
C VAL A 7 1.88 -4.74 -10.53
N TRP A 8 1.26 -4.73 -9.36
CA TRP A 8 1.86 -4.33 -8.10
C TRP A 8 2.09 -5.55 -7.20
N GLY A 9 3.34 -5.76 -6.77
CA GLY A 9 3.68 -6.81 -5.81
C GLY A 9 3.64 -6.29 -4.38
N ILE A 10 2.89 -6.96 -3.49
CA ILE A 10 2.85 -6.64 -2.05
C ILE A 10 3.32 -7.84 -1.25
N HIS A 11 4.27 -7.60 -0.34
CA HIS A 11 4.63 -8.55 0.69
C HIS A 11 3.82 -8.24 1.95
N THR A 12 3.03 -9.21 2.41
CA THR A 12 2.23 -9.09 3.63
C THR A 12 2.46 -10.30 4.53
N THR A 13 2.34 -10.09 5.84
CA THR A 13 2.18 -11.18 6.81
C THR A 13 0.74 -11.26 7.35
N GLN A 14 -0.16 -10.40 6.87
CA GLN A 14 -1.55 -10.27 7.30
C GLN A 14 -2.50 -10.73 6.18
N GLU A 15 -2.28 -11.92 5.63
CA GLU A 15 -3.17 -12.49 4.59
C GLU A 15 -4.62 -12.65 5.09
N ASN A 16 -4.80 -12.94 6.38
CA ASN A 16 -6.11 -13.01 7.05
C ASN A 16 -6.83 -11.66 7.13
N LEU A 17 -6.11 -10.55 6.94
CA LEU A 17 -6.71 -9.23 6.83
C LEU A 17 -7.14 -8.94 5.38
N PHE A 18 -6.35 -9.37 4.39
CA PHE A 18 -6.56 -8.96 3.00
C PHE A 18 -7.71 -9.71 2.34
N LEU A 19 -7.57 -11.04 2.23
CA LEU A 19 -8.50 -11.85 1.44
C LEU A 19 -9.93 -11.84 2.00
N PRO A 20 -10.17 -12.03 3.32
CA PRO A 20 -11.54 -12.06 3.85
C PRO A 20 -12.25 -10.71 3.79
N ASN A 21 -11.51 -9.60 3.78
CA ASN A 21 -12.06 -8.25 3.81
C ASN A 21 -11.97 -7.55 2.45
N ASN A 22 -11.50 -8.21 1.38
CA ASN A 22 -11.33 -7.61 0.04
C ASN A 22 -10.51 -6.31 0.05
N ILE A 23 -9.47 -6.26 0.90
CA ILE A 23 -8.56 -5.11 0.96
C ILE A 23 -7.11 -5.52 0.70
N ILE A 24 -6.33 -4.55 0.27
CA ILE A 24 -4.88 -4.55 0.41
C ILE A 24 -4.47 -3.36 1.25
N GLY A 25 -3.29 -3.44 1.88
CA GLY A 25 -2.73 -2.28 2.54
C GLY A 25 -1.22 -2.31 2.72
N ILE A 26 -0.69 -1.16 3.14
CA ILE A 26 0.69 -0.98 3.61
C ILE A 26 0.68 -0.26 4.99
N GLY A 27 1.77 -0.38 5.76
CA GLY A 27 1.89 0.15 7.13
C GLY A 27 2.23 1.65 7.20
N TRP A 28 3.09 2.03 8.17
CA TRP A 28 3.45 3.40 8.53
C TRP A 28 2.31 4.14 9.24
N GLU A 29 1.84 3.51 10.31
CA GLU A 29 0.71 3.93 11.12
C GLU A 29 0.94 5.30 11.76
N GLU A 30 2.15 5.56 12.24
CA GLU A 30 2.54 6.83 12.87
C GLU A 30 2.52 8.01 11.87
N MET A 31 2.60 7.73 10.56
CA MET A 31 2.43 8.78 9.53
C MET A 31 0.98 9.28 9.45
N GLY A 32 0.01 8.53 9.99
CA GLY A 32 -1.41 8.79 9.77
C GLY A 32 -1.80 8.73 8.30
N ASP A 33 -2.81 9.49 7.90
CA ASP A 33 -3.15 9.66 6.49
C ASP A 33 -1.98 10.35 5.76
N ILE A 34 -1.49 9.69 4.71
CA ILE A 34 -0.37 10.18 3.90
C ILE A 34 -0.77 11.43 3.11
N LYS A 35 -2.04 11.57 2.72
CA LYS A 35 -2.54 12.78 2.06
C LYS A 35 -2.46 14.01 2.95
N CYS A 36 -2.41 13.84 4.28
CA CYS A 36 -2.16 14.96 5.19
C CYS A 36 -0.69 15.41 5.23
N ALA A 37 0.24 14.66 4.64
CA ALA A 37 1.65 15.05 4.55
C ALA A 37 1.88 16.05 3.40
N GLY A 38 1.11 15.95 2.32
CA GLY A 38 1.32 16.64 1.05
C GLY A 38 1.17 15.69 -0.13
N ASP A 39 1.22 16.23 -1.34
CA ASP A 39 0.94 15.50 -2.60
C ASP A 39 2.21 15.10 -3.38
N ASN A 40 3.39 15.46 -2.88
CA ASN A 40 4.67 15.17 -3.51
C ASN A 40 5.63 14.42 -2.57
N ARG A 41 6.66 13.81 -3.16
CA ARG A 41 7.62 12.97 -2.42
C ARG A 41 8.41 13.76 -1.37
N ASP A 42 8.69 15.04 -1.60
CA ASP A 42 9.49 15.85 -0.69
C ASP A 42 8.73 16.19 0.59
N ASP A 43 7.43 16.47 0.48
CA ASP A 43 6.54 16.69 1.63
C ASP A 43 6.39 15.43 2.49
N ILE A 44 6.14 14.28 1.84
CA ILE A 44 6.07 12.98 2.54
C ILE A 44 7.41 12.68 3.21
N LYS A 45 8.53 12.96 2.54
CA LYS A 45 9.89 12.76 3.08
C LYS A 45 10.15 13.61 4.31
N LYS A 46 9.72 14.88 4.30
CA LYS A 46 9.88 15.78 5.45
C LYS A 46 9.12 15.24 6.67
N LYS A 47 7.82 14.93 6.51
CA LYS A 47 7.01 14.35 7.58
C LYS A 47 7.57 13.02 8.07
N TYR A 48 8.04 12.18 7.15
CA TYR A 48 8.66 10.89 7.50
C TYR A 48 9.90 11.07 8.38
N ALA A 49 10.79 12.01 8.04
CA ALA A 49 12.01 12.26 8.80
C ALA A 49 11.72 12.84 10.20
N GLU A 50 10.62 13.59 10.35
CA GLU A 50 10.15 14.09 11.65
C GLU A 50 9.63 12.96 12.54
N ILE A 51 8.91 12.00 11.98
CA ILE A 51 8.28 10.88 12.71
C ILE A 51 9.29 9.76 13.02
N TYR A 52 10.21 9.48 12.10
CA TYR A 52 11.22 8.43 12.23
C TYR A 52 12.64 9.02 12.16
N PRO A 53 13.08 9.80 13.18
CA PRO A 53 14.33 10.55 13.14
C PRO A 53 15.58 9.66 13.04
N ASP A 54 15.48 8.39 13.46
CA ASP A 54 16.58 7.43 13.41
C ASP A 54 16.73 6.74 12.03
N SER A 55 15.86 7.05 11.07
CA SER A 55 15.92 6.45 9.74
C SER A 55 17.10 6.98 8.92
N THR A 56 17.83 6.09 8.27
CA THR A 56 18.88 6.48 7.33
C THR A 56 18.30 7.13 6.08
N SER A 57 19.07 7.99 5.40
CA SER A 57 18.65 8.65 4.15
C SER A 57 18.21 7.64 3.07
N GLY A 58 18.90 6.51 2.96
CA GLY A 58 18.54 5.43 2.05
C GLY A 58 17.21 4.78 2.42
N SER A 59 17.00 4.47 3.70
CA SER A 59 15.73 3.91 4.19
C SER A 59 14.57 4.88 3.95
N ILE A 60 14.76 6.17 4.23
CA ILE A 60 13.74 7.20 3.99
C ILE A 60 13.34 7.22 2.52
N ALA A 61 14.30 7.25 1.59
CA ALA A 61 14.01 7.27 0.16
C ALA A 61 13.19 6.04 -0.29
N THR A 62 13.55 4.85 0.21
CA THR A 62 12.83 3.60 -0.09
C THR A 62 11.41 3.61 0.48
N CYS A 63 11.23 3.98 1.74
CA CYS A 63 9.92 3.99 2.40
C CYS A 63 8.98 5.04 1.82
N VAL A 64 9.47 6.27 1.61
CA VAL A 64 8.71 7.35 0.95
C VAL A 64 8.33 6.95 -0.46
N GLY A 65 9.23 6.27 -1.18
CA GLY A 65 8.93 5.70 -2.49
C GLY A 65 7.73 4.76 -2.44
N MET A 66 7.71 3.78 -1.53
CA MET A 66 6.59 2.84 -1.40
C MET A 66 5.27 3.54 -1.03
N LEU A 67 5.31 4.45 -0.06
CA LEU A 67 4.14 5.23 0.35
C LEU A 67 3.58 6.05 -0.81
N TYR A 68 4.42 6.80 -1.51
CA TYR A 68 4.00 7.64 -2.62
C TYR A 68 3.36 6.80 -3.74
N ARG A 69 3.99 5.69 -4.12
CA ARG A 69 3.47 4.85 -5.22
C ARG A 69 2.12 4.25 -4.85
N PHE A 70 1.96 3.74 -3.63
CA PHE A 70 0.70 3.17 -3.19
C PHE A 70 -0.44 4.20 -3.12
N VAL A 71 -0.14 5.42 -2.66
CA VAL A 71 -1.13 6.48 -2.46
C VAL A 71 -1.48 7.18 -3.77
N TYR A 72 -0.50 7.49 -4.61
CA TYR A 72 -0.67 8.37 -5.77
C TYR A 72 -0.52 7.68 -7.13
N GLU A 73 0.26 6.59 -7.24
CA GLU A 73 0.49 5.95 -8.54
C GLU A 73 -0.44 4.77 -8.81
N VAL A 74 -0.79 3.96 -7.80
CA VAL A 74 -1.72 2.84 -7.97
C VAL A 74 -3.10 3.36 -8.39
N GLN A 75 -3.64 2.82 -9.50
CA GLN A 75 -4.94 3.20 -10.06
C GLN A 75 -5.97 2.08 -9.95
N ILE A 76 -7.25 2.46 -9.99
CA ILE A 76 -8.36 1.51 -10.19
C ILE A 76 -8.14 0.78 -11.53
N GLY A 77 -8.32 -0.54 -11.52
CA GLY A 77 -8.12 -1.38 -12.69
C GLY A 77 -6.72 -1.98 -12.84
N ASP A 78 -5.73 -1.52 -12.06
CA ASP A 78 -4.42 -2.17 -11.91
C ASP A 78 -4.56 -3.54 -11.25
N TYR A 79 -3.57 -4.40 -11.46
CA TYR A 79 -3.48 -5.69 -10.79
C TYR A 79 -2.62 -5.60 -9.53
N VAL A 80 -3.01 -6.34 -8.49
CA VAL A 80 -2.19 -6.57 -7.31
C VAL A 80 -1.93 -8.06 -7.14
N VAL A 81 -0.70 -8.40 -6.76
CA VAL A 81 -0.27 -9.76 -6.46
C VAL A 81 0.39 -9.81 -5.09
N TYR A 82 0.06 -10.83 -4.30
CA TYR A 82 0.72 -11.06 -3.01
C TYR A 82 0.74 -12.56 -2.67
N PRO A 83 1.83 -13.05 -2.06
CA PRO A 83 1.92 -14.44 -1.67
C PRO A 83 1.03 -14.74 -0.46
N SER A 84 0.39 -15.90 -0.46
CA SER A 84 -0.18 -16.56 0.71
C SER A 84 0.88 -17.48 1.31
N LYS A 85 1.24 -17.23 2.57
CA LYS A 85 2.21 -18.07 3.28
C LYS A 85 1.60 -19.39 3.73
N ALA A 86 0.32 -19.40 4.12
CA ALA A 86 -0.34 -20.60 4.64
C ALA A 86 -0.39 -21.75 3.62
N ASP A 87 -0.70 -21.44 2.36
CA ASP A 87 -0.91 -22.47 1.32
C ASP A 87 0.03 -22.33 0.12
N ARG A 88 1.02 -21.44 0.19
CA ARG A 88 2.03 -21.16 -0.86
C ARG A 88 1.44 -20.77 -2.21
N LYS A 89 0.21 -20.26 -2.24
CA LYS A 89 -0.42 -19.71 -3.44
C LYS A 89 -0.05 -18.24 -3.65
N ILE A 90 -0.27 -17.75 -4.86
CA ILE A 90 -0.22 -16.33 -5.17
C ILE A 90 -1.64 -15.83 -5.31
N ASN A 91 -2.02 -14.86 -4.48
CA ASN A 91 -3.27 -14.15 -4.65
C ASN A 91 -3.09 -13.09 -5.74
N ILE A 92 -4.07 -13.02 -6.63
CA ILE A 92 -4.15 -12.02 -7.68
C ILE A 92 -5.50 -11.31 -7.52
N GLY A 93 -5.54 -10.02 -7.81
CA GLY A 93 -6.80 -9.31 -7.94
C GLY A 93 -6.64 -7.95 -8.59
N VAL A 94 -7.74 -7.23 -8.70
CA VAL A 94 -7.83 -5.94 -9.38
C VAL A 94 -8.16 -4.85 -8.37
N ILE A 95 -7.48 -3.71 -8.43
CA ILE A 95 -7.77 -2.55 -7.58
C ILE A 95 -9.14 -1.97 -7.95
N GLU A 96 -10.01 -1.78 -6.96
CA GLU A 96 -11.37 -1.29 -7.15
C GLU A 96 -11.67 0.05 -6.48
N SER A 97 -10.73 0.59 -5.71
CA SER A 97 -10.90 1.89 -5.08
C SER A 97 -9.67 2.78 -5.16
N ASP A 98 -9.95 4.07 -4.99
CA ASP A 98 -8.95 5.03 -4.55
C ASP A 98 -8.37 4.65 -3.18
N TYR A 99 -7.22 5.26 -2.88
CA TYR A 99 -6.60 5.17 -1.56
C TYR A 99 -7.49 5.79 -0.49
N TYR A 100 -7.56 5.11 0.65
CA TYR A 100 -8.07 5.65 1.90
C TYR A 100 -7.17 5.26 3.07
N ASN A 101 -7.16 6.10 4.10
CA ASN A 101 -6.55 5.77 5.39
C ASN A 101 -7.65 5.26 6.33
N GLU A 102 -7.41 4.12 6.96
CA GLU A 102 -8.27 3.59 8.01
C GLU A 102 -7.43 3.38 9.27
N PRO A 103 -7.51 4.32 10.23
CA PRO A 103 -6.91 4.15 11.54
C PRO A 103 -7.61 2.98 12.23
N ALA A 104 -6.92 1.86 12.37
CA ALA A 104 -7.41 0.66 13.04
C ALA A 104 -6.33 0.14 13.98
N GLU A 105 -6.71 -0.69 14.96
CA GLU A 105 -5.75 -1.43 15.80
C GLU A 105 -4.82 -2.36 14.99
N ASN A 106 -5.20 -2.64 13.74
CA ASN A 106 -4.44 -3.47 12.83
C ASN A 106 -3.29 -2.67 12.20
N LYS A 107 -2.13 -3.33 12.11
CA LYS A 107 -1.09 -2.96 11.15
C LYS A 107 -1.74 -2.84 9.75
N TYR A 108 -1.20 -1.98 8.88
CA TYR A 108 -1.72 -1.70 7.54
C TYR A 108 -2.90 -0.71 7.49
N THR A 109 -2.66 0.53 7.90
CA THR A 109 -3.67 1.63 7.88
C THR A 109 -3.87 2.26 6.52
N GLN A 110 -2.93 2.10 5.59
CA GLN A 110 -3.00 2.65 4.23
C GLN A 110 -3.66 1.61 3.33
N ARG A 111 -4.89 1.83 2.87
CA ARG A 111 -5.73 0.77 2.29
C ARG A 111 -6.32 1.12 0.93
N ARG A 112 -6.66 0.05 0.19
CA ARG A 112 -7.48 0.06 -1.03
C ARG A 112 -8.34 -1.20 -1.06
N TRP A 113 -9.54 -1.10 -1.63
CA TRP A 113 -10.36 -2.25 -1.97
C TRP A 113 -9.81 -2.92 -3.23
N TYR A 114 -9.89 -4.25 -3.25
CA TYR A 114 -9.53 -5.04 -4.42
C TYR A 114 -10.50 -6.20 -4.59
N GLN A 115 -10.75 -6.58 -5.84
CA GLN A 115 -11.51 -7.77 -6.18
C GLN A 115 -10.54 -8.92 -6.45
N HIS A 116 -10.64 -9.98 -5.65
CA HIS A 116 -9.85 -11.18 -5.86
C HIS A 116 -10.28 -11.90 -7.14
N CYS A 117 -9.30 -12.38 -7.92
CA CYS A 117 -9.52 -13.24 -9.06
C CYS A 117 -9.55 -14.70 -8.61
N SER A 118 -10.72 -15.33 -8.67
CA SER A 118 -10.87 -16.77 -8.51
C SER A 118 -10.28 -17.48 -9.74
N LEU A 119 -9.20 -18.23 -9.57
CA LEU A 119 -8.63 -19.13 -10.59
C LEU A 119 -9.07 -20.58 -10.32
#